data_AF-A0A2M7SNJ0-F1
#
_entry.id   AF-A0A2M7SNJ0-F1
#
_cell.length_a   1.000
_cell.length_b   1.000
_cell.length_c   1.000
_cell.angle_alpha   90.00
_cell.angle_beta   90.00
_cell.angle_gamma   90.00
#
_symmetry.space_group_name_H-M   'P 1'
#
loop_
_entity.id
_entity.type
_entity.pdbx_description
1 polymer ?
#
loop_
_entity_poly.entity_id
_entity_poly.type
_entity_poly.pdbx_seq_one_letter_code
_entity_poly.pdbx_strand_id
1 'polypeptide(L)'
;MAITDKEKIGNIYEILPKLNCGFCGFGSCGQFARAVAEGKASPFGCQQNPWVGYKISEIIGTKVPAFGYRYGFSRLLSAQRAGSPPPPASLRKEVGALSQKVADILAKIENLGKKQEIPDRNLAIASAKTRECKGLI
;
A
#
# COMPACT_ATOMS: atom_id res chain seq x y z
N MET A 1 11.95 -34.86 -24.94
CA MET A 1 10.54 -35.01 -25.38
C MET A 1 10.00 -33.65 -25.75
N ALA A 2 9.45 -33.50 -26.96
CA ALA A 2 8.71 -32.30 -27.32
C ALA A 2 7.31 -32.39 -26.70
N ILE A 3 7.00 -31.49 -25.76
CA ILE A 3 5.67 -31.43 -25.13
C ILE A 3 4.68 -30.95 -26.18
N THR A 4 3.62 -31.73 -26.39
CA THR A 4 2.59 -31.40 -27.38
C THR A 4 1.72 -30.24 -26.88
N ASP A 5 1.11 -29.46 -27.79
CA ASP A 5 0.29 -28.31 -27.37
C ASP A 5 -0.92 -28.74 -26.53
N LYS A 6 -1.46 -29.95 -26.76
CA LYS A 6 -2.53 -30.51 -25.91
C LYS A 6 -2.06 -30.74 -24.46
N GLU A 7 -0.86 -31.26 -24.26
CA GLU A 7 -0.29 -31.42 -22.91
C GLU A 7 -0.03 -30.07 -22.25
N LYS A 8 0.48 -29.07 -22.99
CA LYS A 8 0.65 -27.72 -22.44
C LYS A 8 -0.66 -27.14 -21.94
N ILE A 9 -1.74 -27.28 -22.72
CA ILE A 9 -3.07 -26.78 -22.34
C ILE A 9 -3.55 -27.45 -21.05
N GLY A 10 -3.41 -28.77 -20.94
CA GLY A 10 -3.76 -29.52 -19.73
C GLY A 10 -2.99 -29.02 -18.51
N ASN A 11 -1.66 -28.95 -18.63
CA ASN A 11 -0.78 -28.52 -17.54
C ASN A 11 -1.09 -27.07 -17.11
N ILE A 12 -1.34 -26.18 -18.06
CA ILE A 12 -1.72 -24.78 -17.77
C ILE A 12 -3.10 -24.74 -17.10
N TYR A 13 -4.07 -25.53 -17.56
CA TYR A 13 -5.42 -25.54 -16.98
C TYR A 13 -5.43 -26.04 -15.54
N GLU A 14 -4.55 -26.97 -15.18
CA GLU A 14 -4.47 -27.51 -13.82
C GLU A 14 -3.98 -26.49 -12.79
N ILE A 15 -3.05 -25.63 -13.18
CA ILE A 15 -2.49 -24.60 -12.28
C ILE A 15 -3.36 -23.35 -12.17
N LEU A 16 -4.35 -23.19 -13.06
CA LEU A 16 -5.29 -22.07 -13.00
C LEU A 16 -6.29 -22.24 -11.83
N PRO A 17 -6.84 -21.13 -11.31
CA PRO A 17 -7.81 -21.17 -10.22
C PRO A 17 -9.19 -21.72 -10.61
N LYS A 18 -9.44 -22.00 -11.91
CA LYS A 18 -10.69 -22.59 -12.45
C LYS A 18 -11.98 -21.82 -12.12
N LEU A 19 -11.86 -20.53 -11.78
CA LEU A 19 -12.98 -19.67 -11.42
C LEU A 19 -13.77 -19.13 -12.63
N ASN A 20 -13.23 -19.21 -13.83
CA ASN A 20 -13.85 -18.67 -15.06
C ASN A 20 -14.30 -17.20 -14.94
N CYS A 21 -13.51 -16.38 -14.24
CA CYS A 21 -13.87 -15.00 -13.90
C CYS A 21 -13.85 -13.98 -15.06
N GLY A 22 -13.28 -14.32 -16.22
CA GLY A 22 -13.28 -13.42 -17.38
C GLY A 22 -12.33 -12.22 -17.33
N PHE A 23 -11.69 -11.90 -16.20
CA PHE A 23 -10.80 -10.74 -16.07
C PHE A 23 -9.58 -10.76 -17.00
N CYS A 24 -9.19 -11.92 -17.50
CA CYS A 24 -8.13 -12.06 -18.50
C CYS A 24 -8.61 -11.82 -19.95
N GLY A 25 -9.89 -11.52 -20.17
CA GLY A 25 -10.49 -11.32 -21.50
C GLY A 25 -10.99 -12.59 -22.18
N PHE A 26 -10.88 -13.76 -21.52
CA PHE A 26 -11.35 -15.05 -22.05
C PHE A 26 -12.57 -15.55 -21.28
N GLY A 27 -13.54 -16.13 -21.98
CA GLY A 27 -14.79 -16.62 -21.38
C GLY A 27 -14.62 -17.79 -20.40
N SER A 28 -13.50 -18.51 -20.42
CA SER A 28 -13.18 -19.54 -19.42
C SER A 28 -11.68 -19.72 -19.21
N CYS A 29 -11.30 -20.32 -18.09
CA CYS A 29 -9.91 -20.67 -17.79
C CYS A 29 -9.32 -21.63 -18.83
N GLY A 30 -10.14 -22.52 -19.41
CA GLY A 30 -9.71 -23.41 -20.50
C GLY A 30 -9.41 -22.65 -21.79
N GLN A 31 -10.23 -21.65 -22.14
CA GLN A 31 -9.97 -20.77 -23.29
C GLN A 31 -8.69 -19.96 -23.10
N PHE A 32 -8.44 -19.46 -21.88
CA PHE A 32 -7.18 -18.81 -21.55
C PHE A 32 -5.99 -19.78 -21.68
N ALA A 33 -6.08 -20.98 -21.13
CA ALA A 33 -5.02 -21.99 -21.23
C ALA A 33 -4.65 -22.31 -22.70
N ARG A 34 -5.67 -22.46 -23.56
CA ARG A 34 -5.50 -22.63 -25.00
C ARG A 34 -4.82 -21.44 -25.67
N ALA A 35 -5.30 -20.23 -25.39
CA ALA A 35 -4.73 -19.02 -25.96
C ALA A 35 -3.26 -18.81 -25.55
N VAL A 36 -2.91 -19.17 -24.31
CA VAL A 36 -1.53 -19.10 -23.82
C VAL A 36 -0.64 -20.16 -24.48
N ALA A 37 -1.12 -21.40 -24.61
CA ALA A 37 -0.39 -22.46 -25.31
C ALA A 37 -0.15 -22.14 -26.79
N GLU A 38 -1.11 -21.47 -27.44
CA GLU A 38 -1.03 -20.98 -28.83
C GLU A 38 -0.21 -19.68 -28.96
N GLY A 39 0.27 -19.09 -27.85
CA GLY A 39 1.05 -17.84 -27.85
C GLY A 39 0.24 -16.57 -28.14
N LYS A 40 -1.09 -16.66 -28.17
CA LYS A 40 -2.02 -15.52 -28.37
C LYS A 40 -2.23 -14.68 -27.11
N ALA A 41 -1.98 -15.27 -25.95
CA ALA A 41 -2.16 -14.62 -24.66
C ALA A 41 -0.87 -14.67 -23.84
N SER A 42 -0.65 -13.63 -23.04
CA SER A 42 0.47 -13.61 -22.09
C SER A 42 0.26 -14.67 -21.00
N PRO A 43 1.29 -15.46 -20.63
CA PRO A 43 1.22 -16.43 -19.53
C PRO A 43 0.81 -15.77 -18.21
N PHE A 44 1.06 -14.48 -18.10
CA PHE A 44 0.77 -13.65 -16.95
C PHE A 44 -0.66 -13.10 -16.91
N GLY A 45 -1.49 -13.30 -17.94
CA GLY A 45 -2.79 -12.64 -18.07
C GLY A 45 -3.84 -12.92 -16.98
N CYS A 46 -3.65 -13.91 -16.11
CA CYS A 46 -4.58 -14.19 -15.01
C CYS A 46 -4.48 -13.13 -13.91
N GLN A 47 -5.41 -12.18 -13.90
CA GLN A 47 -5.44 -11.10 -12.88
C GLN A 47 -5.77 -11.61 -11.48
N GLN A 48 -6.54 -12.69 -11.37
CA GLN A 48 -6.94 -13.25 -10.08
C GLN A 48 -5.78 -13.91 -9.33
N ASN A 49 -4.80 -14.47 -10.07
CA ASN A 49 -3.58 -14.98 -9.48
C ASN A 49 -2.40 -14.77 -10.43
N PRO A 50 -1.74 -13.59 -10.36
CA PRO A 50 -0.62 -13.25 -11.24
C PRO A 50 0.58 -14.18 -11.09
N TRP A 51 0.75 -14.83 -9.93
CA TRP A 51 1.86 -15.74 -9.64
C TRP A 51 1.80 -17.04 -10.45
N VAL A 52 0.60 -17.45 -10.88
CA VAL A 52 0.43 -18.64 -11.75
C VAL A 52 1.19 -18.47 -13.06
N GLY A 53 1.37 -17.24 -13.54
CA GLY A 53 2.09 -16.96 -14.78
C GLY A 53 3.55 -17.42 -14.79
N TYR A 54 4.22 -17.48 -13.63
CA TYR A 54 5.57 -18.04 -13.55
C TYR A 54 5.58 -19.55 -13.83
N LYS A 55 4.67 -20.30 -13.21
CA LYS A 55 4.51 -21.74 -13.48
C LYS A 55 4.09 -22.00 -14.93
N ILE A 56 3.19 -21.17 -15.47
CA ILE A 56 2.81 -21.27 -16.88
C ILE A 56 4.03 -21.02 -17.77
N SER A 57 4.86 -20.03 -17.46
CA SER A 57 6.04 -19.73 -18.27
C SER A 57 7.09 -20.86 -18.31
N GLU A 58 7.25 -21.60 -17.20
CA GLU A 58 8.08 -22.81 -17.14
C GLU A 58 7.54 -23.90 -18.08
N ILE A 59 6.21 -24.10 -18.12
CA ILE A 59 5.55 -25.07 -18.99
C ILE A 59 5.76 -24.74 -20.49
N ILE A 60 5.67 -23.46 -20.86
CA ILE A 60 5.80 -23.04 -22.26
C ILE A 60 7.29 -22.87 -22.67
N GLY A 61 8.23 -22.94 -21.71
CA GLY A 61 9.65 -22.73 -21.95
C GLY A 61 10.02 -21.29 -22.29
N THR A 62 9.18 -20.33 -21.91
CA THR A 62 9.46 -18.90 -22.15
C THR A 62 10.35 -18.35 -21.04
N LYS A 63 11.51 -17.81 -21.39
CA LYS A 63 12.46 -17.25 -20.43
C LYS A 63 11.93 -15.93 -19.90
N VAL A 64 11.23 -15.96 -18.76
CA VAL A 64 10.72 -14.74 -18.13
C VAL A 64 11.84 -14.10 -17.30
N PRO A 65 12.08 -12.79 -17.42
CA PRO A 65 12.91 -12.11 -16.43
C PRO A 65 12.27 -12.27 -15.05
N ALA A 66 13.05 -12.67 -14.06
CA ALA A 66 12.63 -12.91 -12.67
C ALA A 66 12.00 -11.69 -11.96
N PHE A 67 11.78 -10.57 -12.67
CA PHE A 67 11.38 -9.28 -12.14
C PHE A 67 10.45 -8.51 -13.11
N GLY A 68 9.39 -9.15 -13.61
CA GLY A 68 8.57 -8.59 -14.70
C GLY A 68 7.25 -7.90 -14.32
N TYR A 69 6.57 -8.31 -13.25
CA TYR A 69 5.19 -7.84 -13.02
C TYR A 69 5.07 -6.44 -12.41
N ARG A 70 6.18 -5.89 -11.90
CA ARG A 70 6.20 -4.53 -11.33
C ARG A 70 6.30 -3.43 -12.39
N TYR A 71 6.61 -3.76 -13.65
CA TYR A 71 6.92 -2.77 -14.68
C TYR A 71 5.71 -2.22 -15.46
N GLY A 72 4.52 -2.81 -15.34
CA GLY A 72 3.29 -2.23 -15.91
C GLY A 72 2.76 -1.06 -15.08
N PHE A 73 2.65 -1.26 -13.77
CA PHE A 73 2.19 -0.23 -12.84
C PHE A 73 3.26 0.85 -12.61
N SER A 74 4.55 0.47 -12.54
CA SER A 74 5.62 1.46 -12.41
C SER A 74 5.86 2.28 -13.68
N ARG A 75 5.58 1.76 -14.89
CA ARG A 75 5.68 2.56 -16.12
C ARG A 75 4.57 3.61 -16.22
N LEU A 76 3.34 3.32 -15.76
CA LEU A 76 2.29 4.34 -15.62
C LEU A 76 2.63 5.38 -14.55
N LEU A 77 3.20 4.95 -13.41
CA LEU A 77 3.64 5.86 -12.35
C LEU A 77 4.88 6.69 -12.74
N SER A 78 5.77 6.12 -13.54
CA SER A 78 6.98 6.79 -14.05
C SER A 78 6.67 7.69 -15.24
N ALA A 79 5.67 7.37 -16.05
CA ALA A 79 5.16 8.26 -17.10
C ALA A 79 4.44 9.49 -16.52
N GLN A 80 3.82 9.36 -15.33
CA GLN A 80 3.25 10.50 -14.61
C GLN A 80 4.32 11.36 -13.90
N ARG A 81 5.53 10.84 -13.67
CA ARG A 81 6.68 11.60 -13.18
C ARG A 81 7.63 11.93 -14.34
N ALA A 82 7.16 12.73 -15.29
CA ALA A 82 8.02 13.39 -16.27
C ALA A 82 8.85 14.54 -15.64
N GLY A 83 9.32 14.36 -14.41
CA GLY A 83 10.18 15.30 -13.70
C GLY A 83 11.37 14.55 -13.14
N SER A 84 12.57 15.10 -13.34
CA SER A 84 13.75 14.66 -12.61
C SER A 84 13.46 14.66 -11.11
N PRO A 85 13.88 13.64 -10.34
CA PRO A 85 13.74 13.67 -8.89
C PRO A 85 14.39 14.96 -8.35
N PRO A 86 13.73 15.68 -7.41
CA PRO A 86 14.23 16.95 -6.91
C PRO A 86 15.61 16.74 -6.28
N PRO A 87 16.54 17.71 -6.44
CA PRO A 87 17.87 17.59 -5.87
C PRO A 87 17.77 17.44 -4.34
N PRO A 88 18.67 16.64 -3.72
CA PRO A 88 18.59 16.31 -2.29
C PRO A 88 18.63 17.55 -1.39
N ALA A 89 19.19 18.67 -1.88
CA ALA A 89 19.21 19.95 -1.18
C ALA A 89 17.80 20.57 -1.03
N SER A 90 16.91 20.42 -2.02
CA SER A 90 15.54 20.96 -1.96
C SER A 90 14.73 20.23 -0.89
N LEU A 91 14.83 18.90 -0.87
CA LEU A 91 14.16 18.06 0.14
C LEU A 91 14.64 18.38 1.55
N ARG A 92 15.95 18.61 1.76
CA ARG A 92 16.49 18.99 3.07
C ARG A 92 15.94 20.32 3.57
N LYS A 93 15.74 21.30 2.67
CA LYS A 93 15.13 22.60 3.02
C LYS A 93 13.66 22.45 3.41
N GLU A 94 12.89 21.67 2.65
CA GLU A 94 11.47 21.41 2.94
C GLU A 94 11.30 20.68 4.28
N VAL A 95 12.11 19.64 4.53
CA VAL A 95 12.09 18.89 5.79
C VAL A 95 12.52 19.78 6.96
N GLY A 96 13.53 20.63 6.79
CA GLY A 96 13.95 21.60 7.80
C GLY A 96 12.83 22.59 8.16
N ALA A 97 12.17 23.17 7.16
CA ALA A 97 11.06 24.08 7.38
C ALA A 97 9.87 23.40 8.08
N LEU A 98 9.59 22.14 7.73
CA LEU A 98 8.53 21.37 8.39
C LEU A 98 8.89 21.03 9.84
N SER A 99 10.13 20.63 10.09
CA SER A 99 10.64 20.35 11.44
C SER A 99 10.54 21.57 12.35
N GLN A 100 10.83 22.75 11.83
CA GLN A 100 10.73 23.99 12.58
C GLN A 100 9.29 24.34 12.95
N LYS A 101 8.33 24.16 12.03
CA LYS A 101 6.90 24.33 12.32
C LYS A 101 6.41 23.40 13.43
N VAL A 102 6.89 22.16 13.44
CA VAL A 102 6.56 21.19 14.50
C VAL A 102 7.11 21.66 15.85
N ALA A 103 8.36 22.13 15.90
CA ALA A 103 8.95 22.68 17.12
C ALA A 103 8.17 23.89 17.64
N ASP A 104 7.75 24.81 16.76
CA ASP A 104 6.96 25.98 17.13
C ASP A 104 5.58 25.60 17.70
N ILE A 105 4.94 24.58 17.14
CA ILE A 105 3.65 24.07 17.64
C ILE A 105 3.84 23.47 19.03
N LEU A 106 4.87 22.65 19.24
CA LEU A 106 5.14 22.05 20.55
C LEU A 106 5.43 23.11 21.61
N ALA A 107 6.24 24.12 21.30
CA ALA A 107 6.51 25.24 22.20
C ALA A 107 5.23 26.01 22.55
N LYS A 108 4.30 26.19 21.60
CA LYS A 108 3.00 26.81 21.90
C LYS A 108 2.15 25.96 22.83
N ILE A 109 2.13 24.64 22.64
CA ILE A 109 1.40 23.72 23.52
C ILE A 109 1.93 23.78 24.95
N GLU A 110 3.26 23.77 25.13
CA GLU A 110 3.88 23.90 26.46
C GLU A 110 3.53 25.22 27.15
N ASN A 111 3.55 26.34 26.41
CA ASN A 111 3.21 27.65 26.96
C ASN A 111 1.72 27.76 27.31
N LEU A 112 0.83 27.14 26.52
CA LEU A 112 -0.59 27.07 26.85
C LEU A 112 -0.84 26.18 28.08
N GLY A 113 -0.09 25.09 28.24
CA GLY A 113 -0.12 24.25 29.43
C GLY A 113 0.28 25.00 30.70
N LYS A 114 1.32 25.84 30.64
CA LYS A 114 1.74 26.71 31.76
C LYS A 114 0.72 27.81 32.08
N LYS A 115 0.00 28.33 31.09
CA LYS A 115 -1.06 29.33 31.30
C LYS A 115 -2.35 28.74 31.87
N GLN A 116 -2.49 27.41 31.85
CA GLN A 116 -3.61 26.65 32.40
C GLN A 116 -3.29 26.00 33.77
N GLU A 117 -2.34 26.54 34.54
CA GLU A 117 -2.39 26.38 36.01
C GLU A 117 -3.65 27.09 36.52
N ILE A 118 -4.79 26.41 36.38
CA ILE A 118 -6.04 26.76 37.00
C ILE A 118 -5.76 26.69 38.51
N PRO A 119 -5.87 27.80 39.27
CA PRO A 119 -5.66 27.75 40.71
C PRO A 119 -6.64 26.71 41.27
N ASP A 120 -6.09 25.76 42.02
CA ASP A 120 -6.76 24.60 42.57
C ASP A 120 -8.07 25.03 43.24
N ARG A 121 -9.21 24.87 42.53
CA ARG A 121 -10.54 25.29 43.03
C ARG A 121 -10.87 24.57 44.35
N ASN A 122 -10.21 23.44 44.62
CA ASN A 122 -10.39 22.65 45.83
C ASN A 122 -9.86 23.35 47.09
N LEU A 123 -8.85 24.23 47.00
CA LEU A 123 -8.31 24.94 48.17
C LEU A 123 -9.20 26.12 48.61
N ALA A 124 -9.92 26.74 47.66
CA ALA A 124 -10.86 27.83 47.95
C ALA A 124 -12.14 27.31 48.64
N ILE A 125 -12.63 26.11 48.27
CA ILE A 125 -13.85 25.53 48.85
C ILE A 125 -13.60 25.02 50.29
N ALA A 126 -12.41 24.49 50.59
CA ALA A 126 -12.03 24.06 51.93
C ALA A 126 -11.97 25.22 52.95
N SER A 127 -11.58 26.42 52.49
CA SER A 127 -11.47 27.62 53.33
C SER A 127 -12.83 28.29 53.62
N ALA A 128 -13.82 28.09 52.75
CA ALA A 128 -15.19 28.56 52.98
C ALA A 128 -15.95 27.67 53.97
N LYS A 129 -15.78 26.34 53.85
CA LYS A 129 -16.48 25.36 54.70
C LYS A 129 -16.02 25.38 56.17
N THR A 130 -14.78 25.77 56.43
CA THR A 130 -14.24 25.92 57.79
C THR A 130 -14.73 27.19 58.51
N ARG A 131 -15.24 28.19 57.78
CA ARG A 131 -15.87 29.39 58.37
C ARG A 131 -17.33 29.16 58.74
N GLU A 132 -18.07 28.32 58.00
CA GLU A 132 -19.45 27.96 58.35
C GLU A 132 -19.55 27.09 59.62
N CYS A 133 -18.57 26.21 59.88
CA CYS A 133 -18.59 25.36 61.08
C CYS A 133 -18.16 26.08 62.37
N LYS A 134 -17.58 27.29 62.29
CA LYS A 134 -17.09 28.03 63.47
C LYS A 134 -18.08 29.07 64.02
N GLY A 135 -19.23 29.24 63.37
CA GLY A 135 -20.30 30.16 63.80
C GLY A 135 -21.55 29.47 64.39
N LEU A 136 -21.46 28.17 64.70
CA LEU A 136 -22.59 27.33 65.15
C LEU A 136 -22.32 26.61 66.48
N ILE A 137 -21.44 27.15 67.32
CA ILE A 137 -21.27 26.76 68.73
C ILE A 137 -21.54 27.98 69.60
#